data_AF-A0A2S8FDV5-F1
#
_entry.id   AF-A0A2S8FDV5-F1
#
_cell.length_a   1.000
_cell.length_b   1.000
_cell.length_c   1.000
_cell.angle_alpha   90.00
_cell.angle_beta   90.00
_cell.angle_gamma   90.00
#
_symmetry.space_group_name_H-M   'P 1'
#
loop_
_entity.id
_entity.type
_entity.pdbx_description
1 polymer ?
#
loop_
_entity_poly.entity_id
_entity_poly.type
_entity_poly.pdbx_seq_one_letter_code
_entity_poly.pdbx_strand_id
1 'polypeptide(L)' 'MSTADFDSVMPHRYLVRVGHNQVTVVCQTAAEAIQRAKTQLRHDFPRLWDVISSLSESKFEVQDLDQPSS' A
#
# COMPACT_ATOMS: atom_id res chain seq x y z
N MET A 1 13.61 -7.96 29.92
CA MET A 1 12.45 -7.37 29.23
C MET A 1 13.00 -6.40 28.20
N SER A 2 13.06 -6.81 26.94
CA SER A 2 13.59 -5.99 25.85
C SER A 2 12.56 -4.94 25.47
N THR A 3 12.92 -3.67 25.67
CA THR A 3 12.14 -2.51 25.20
C THR A 3 12.16 -2.52 23.69
N ALA A 4 10.99 -2.75 23.11
CA ALA A 4 10.74 -2.76 21.68
C ALA A 4 11.38 -1.56 20.99
N ASP A 5 12.15 -1.84 19.95
CA ASP A 5 12.53 -0.91 18.91
C ASP A 5 11.25 -0.26 18.37
N PHE A 6 10.97 0.96 18.84
CA PHE A 6 10.09 1.89 18.15
C PHE A 6 10.84 2.39 16.92
N ASP A 7 11.04 1.48 15.96
CA ASP A 7 11.60 1.79 14.66
C ASP A 7 10.68 2.83 14.02
N SER A 8 11.20 4.05 13.90
CA SER A 8 10.63 5.27 13.35
C SER A 8 9.19 5.19 12.82
N VAL A 9 8.22 5.71 13.58
CA VAL A 9 6.83 5.91 13.13
C VAL A 9 6.72 7.13 12.20
N MET A 10 7.61 7.22 11.21
CA MET A 10 7.49 8.25 10.18
C MET A 10 6.65 7.69 9.03
N PRO A 11 5.61 8.41 8.60
CA PRO A 11 4.83 7.98 7.45
C PRO A 11 5.71 8.04 6.19
N HIS A 12 5.79 6.92 5.48
CA HIS A 12 6.50 6.78 4.21
C HIS A 12 5.52 6.84 3.04
N ARG A 13 6.03 7.27 1.89
CA ARG A 13 5.31 7.27 0.62
C ARG A 13 5.55 5.94 -0.08
N TYR A 14 4.47 5.23 -0.35
CA TYR A 14 4.49 3.98 -1.10
C TYR A 14 3.78 4.15 -2.44
N LEU A 15 4.41 3.68 -3.51
CA LEU A 15 3.75 3.45 -4.79
C LEU A 15 3.22 2.01 -4.80
N VAL A 16 1.91 1.86 -4.85
CA VAL A 16 1.24 0.57 -4.94
C VAL A 16 0.73 0.37 -6.36
N ARG A 17 1.11 -0.73 -7.01
CA ARG A 17 0.72 -1.07 -8.38
C ARG A 17 -0.11 -2.34 -8.39
N VAL A 18 -1.15 -2.37 -9.20
CA VAL A 18 -1.98 -3.55 -9.44
C VAL A 18 -2.40 -3.59 -10.91
N GLY A 19 -1.84 -4.54 -11.66
CA GLY A 19 -1.94 -4.56 -13.12
C GLY A 19 -1.41 -3.24 -13.72
N HIS A 20 -2.27 -2.51 -14.42
CA HIS A 20 -1.93 -1.20 -15.02
C HIS A 20 -2.26 -0.01 -14.11
N ASN A 21 -2.89 -0.22 -12.96
CA ASN A 21 -3.24 0.85 -12.04
C ASN A 21 -2.13 1.10 -11.03
N GLN A 22 -1.93 2.36 -10.68
CA GLN A 22 -0.95 2.77 -9.69
C GLN A 22 -1.57 3.81 -8.75
N VAL A 23 -1.30 3.68 -7.46
CA VAL A 23 -1.76 4.59 -6.43
C VAL A 23 -0.60 4.90 -5.51
N THR A 24 -0.33 6.17 -5.28
CA THR A 24 0.62 6.60 -4.25
C THR A 24 -0.14 6.84 -2.95
N VAL A 25 0.31 6.19 -1.88
CA VAL A 25 -0.29 6.31 -0.54
C VAL A 25 0.79 6.66 0.47
N VAL A 26 0.37 7.32 1.55
CA VAL A 26 1.24 7.66 2.68
C VAL A 26 0.80 6.86 3.88
N CYS A 27 1.70 6.04 4.43
CA CYS A 27 1.42 5.13 5.54
C CYS A 27 2.70 4.65 6.23
N GLN A 28 2.56 3.88 7.31
CA GLN A 28 3.71 3.45 8.11
C GLN A 28 4.32 2.14 7.59
N THR A 29 3.54 1.32 6.88
CA THR A 29 3.98 -0.01 6.44
C THR A 29 3.49 -0.33 5.03
N ALA A 30 4.20 -1.24 4.36
CA ALA A 30 3.80 -1.77 3.04
C ALA A 30 2.44 -2.49 3.07
N ALA A 31 2.12 -3.20 4.16
CA ALA A 31 0.83 -3.87 4.33
C ALA A 31 -0.31 -2.83 4.42
N GLU A 32 -0.11 -1.76 5.19
CA GLU A 32 -1.04 -0.65 5.26
C GLU A 32 -1.19 0.05 3.90
N ALA A 33 -0.11 0.14 3.12
CA ALA A 33 -0.13 0.72 1.77
C ALA A 33 -1.13 -0.01 0.86
N ILE A 34 -1.12 -1.34 0.88
CA ILE A 34 -2.05 -2.16 0.08
C ILE A 34 -3.50 -1.90 0.50
N GLN A 35 -3.78 -1.83 1.80
CA GLN A 35 -5.13 -1.59 2.31
C GLN A 35 -5.65 -0.19 1.94
N ARG A 36 -4.79 0.83 2.02
CA ARG A 36 -5.11 2.19 1.57
C ARG A 36 -5.30 2.24 0.06
N ALA A 37 -4.45 1.59 -0.72
CA ALA A 37 -4.58 1.51 -2.17
C ALA A 37 -5.88 0.80 -2.60
N LYS A 38 -6.24 -0.31 -1.97
CA LYS A 38 -7.53 -0.99 -2.18
C LYS A 38 -8.72 -0.07 -1.88
N THR A 39 -8.62 0.74 -0.83
CA THR A 39 -9.68 1.71 -0.48
C THR A 39 -9.79 2.79 -1.54
N GLN A 40 -8.69 3.38 -1.98
CA GLN A 40 -8.69 4.38 -3.03
C GLN A 40 -9.24 3.82 -4.35
N LEU A 41 -8.75 2.66 -4.80
CA LEU A 41 -9.21 2.01 -6.04
C LEU A 41 -10.71 1.69 -6.02
N ARG A 42 -11.24 1.31 -4.85
CA ARG A 42 -12.68 1.07 -4.68
C ARG A 42 -13.52 2.35 -4.82
N HIS A 43 -12.99 3.48 -4.39
CA HIS A 43 -13.62 4.79 -4.60
C HIS A 43 -13.53 5.25 -6.05
N ASP A 44 -12.38 5.05 -6.69
CA ASP A 44 -12.14 5.47 -8.07
C ASP A 44 -12.89 4.59 -9.08
N PHE A 45 -13.02 3.29 -8.76
CA PHE A 45 -13.68 2.29 -9.61
C PHE A 45 -14.79 1.56 -8.85
N PRO A 46 -15.91 2.23 -8.52
CA PRO A 46 -16.98 1.62 -7.72
C PRO A 46 -17.62 0.40 -8.41
N ARG A 47 -17.61 0.35 -9.75
CA ARG A 47 -18.08 -0.81 -10.52
C ARG A 47 -17.17 -2.04 -10.39
N LEU A 48 -15.92 -1.85 -9.96
CA LEU A 48 -14.95 -2.92 -9.75
C LEU A 48 -14.78 -3.25 -8.26
N TRP A 49 -15.67 -2.76 -7.39
CA TRP A 49 -15.55 -2.92 -5.94
C TRP A 49 -15.32 -4.37 -5.53
N ASP A 50 -16.14 -5.30 -6.01
CA ASP A 50 -16.06 -6.72 -5.65
C ASP A 50 -14.78 -7.37 -6.18
N VAL A 51 -14.35 -6.98 -7.38
CA VAL A 51 -13.07 -7.44 -7.95
C VAL A 51 -11.92 -6.96 -7.08
N ILE A 52 -11.85 -5.67 -6.77
CA ILE A 52 -10.77 -5.10 -5.94
C ILE A 52 -10.77 -5.72 -4.53
N SER A 53 -11.94 -5.96 -3.97
CA SER A 53 -12.10 -6.54 -2.63
C SER A 53 -11.66 -8.01 -2.57
N SER A 54 -11.81 -8.76 -3.67
CA SER A 54 -11.42 -10.17 -3.77
C SER A 54 -9.96 -10.40 -4.18
N LEU A 55 -9.23 -9.36 -4.61
CA LEU A 55 -7.83 -9.48 -4.98
C LEU A 55 -6.94 -9.85 -3.78
N SER A 56 -6.13 -10.89 -3.95
CA SER A 56 -5.05 -11.24 -3.00
C SER A 56 -4.01 -10.12 -2.94
N GLU A 57 -3.44 -9.91 -1.75
CA GLU A 57 -2.36 -8.94 -1.52
C GLU A 57 -1.12 -9.21 -2.38
N SER A 58 -0.88 -10.47 -2.74
CA SER A 58 0.22 -10.87 -3.63
C SER A 58 0.11 -10.32 -5.07
N LYS A 59 -1.04 -9.72 -5.43
CA LYS A 59 -1.23 -9.04 -6.72
C LYS A 59 -0.83 -7.57 -6.70
N PHE A 60 -0.49 -7.04 -5.52
CA PHE A 60 -0.09 -5.67 -5.33
C PHE A 60 1.42 -5.60 -5.20
N GLU A 61 2.05 -4.84 -6.08
CA GLU A 61 3.47 -4.51 -5.98
C GLU A 61 3.59 -3.22 -5.18
N VAL A 62 4.41 -3.23 -4.13
CA VAL A 62 4.62 -2.07 -3.26
C VAL A 62 6.08 -1.63 -3.39
N GLN A 63 6.28 -0.38 -3.80
CA GLN A 63 7.57 0.27 -3.84
C GLN A 63 7.60 1.40 -2.81
N ASP A 64 8.56 1.34 -1.90
CA ASP A 64 8.87 2.46 -1.01
C ASP A 64 9.57 3.55 -1.84
N LEU A 65 9.00 4.76 -1.89
CA LEU A 65 9.52 5.89 -2.64
C LEU A 65 10.51 6.73 -1.83
N ASP A 66 10.54 6.54 -0.51
CA ASP A 66 11.44 7.26 0.38
C ASP A 66 12.70 6.44 0.70
N GLN A 67 12.71 5.14 0.39
CA GLN A 67 13.94 4.35 0.28
C GLN A 67 14.56 4.45 -1.12
N PRO A 68 15.87 4.78 -1.23
CA PRO A 68 16.57 4.72 -2.50
C PRO A 68 16.63 3.27 -2.98
N SER A 69 16.06 2.99 -4.15
CA SER A 69 16.27 1.72 -4.86
C SER A 69 17.77 1.60 -5.16
N SER A 70 18.47 0.75 -4.41
CA SER A 70 19.89 0.43 -4.66
C SER A 70 20.06 -0.43 -5.91
#